data_AF-U5QHU3-F1
#
_entry.id   AF-U5QHU3-F1
#
_cell.length_a   1.000
_cell.length_b   1.000
_cell.length_c   1.000
_cell.angle_alpha   90.00
_cell.angle_beta   90.00
_cell.angle_gamma   90.00
#
_symmetry.space_group_name_H-M   'P 1'
#
loop_
_entity.id
_entity.type
_entity.pdbx_description
1 polymer ?
#
loop_
_entity_poly.entity_id
_entity_poly.type
_entity_poly.pdbx_seq_one_letter_code
_entity_poly.pdbx_strand_id
1 'polypeptide(L)'
;MVLEAWFYKSLDKPMLAFSARCGCFGQRILRDREPVLKFIKIATLMLKSTTRHVHIFAAEVQAEVLYPSDRKLTLDIDPDNEFIWNDVALQKVYSEFERLVAQYSGQALSDYNLRRIGSDLENFIRSLLQKGEIAYNLDSRVLNFSMGRPQVGGSKS
;
A
#
# COMPACT_ATOMS: atom_id res chain seq x y z
N MET A 1 -19.12 8.26 2.00
CA MET A 1 -19.02 9.12 0.81
C MET A 1 -17.68 8.77 0.18
N VAL A 2 -17.69 7.78 -0.71
CA VAL A 2 -16.47 7.17 -1.27
C VAL A 2 -16.08 7.98 -2.51
N LEU A 3 -14.98 8.71 -2.43
CA LEU A 3 -14.42 9.43 -3.56
C LEU A 3 -13.57 8.45 -4.39
N GLU A 4 -14.08 8.15 -5.57
CA GLU A 4 -13.40 7.42 -6.65
C GLU A 4 -12.18 8.21 -7.15
N ALA A 5 -11.01 7.58 -7.16
CA ALA A 5 -9.82 8.07 -7.85
C ALA A 5 -9.39 7.08 -8.95
N TRP A 6 -9.55 7.56 -10.16
CA TRP A 6 -9.33 6.94 -11.46
C TRP A 6 -7.86 6.62 -11.74
N PHE A 7 -7.58 5.45 -12.35
CA PHE A 7 -6.53 5.33 -13.37
C PHE A 7 -6.74 4.12 -14.29
N TYR A 8 -7.37 4.35 -15.44
CA TYR A 8 -7.47 3.42 -16.57
C TYR A 8 -6.60 3.95 -17.71
N LYS A 9 -5.58 3.20 -18.13
CA LYS A 9 -4.99 3.38 -19.46
C LYS A 9 -4.71 2.02 -20.07
N SER A 10 -5.69 1.61 -20.88
CA SER A 10 -5.62 0.57 -21.89
C SER A 10 -4.34 0.72 -22.73
N LEU A 11 -3.59 -0.38 -22.86
CA LEU A 11 -2.73 -0.59 -24.02
C LEU A 11 -3.03 -1.97 -24.59
N ASP A 12 -3.58 -1.90 -25.80
CA ASP A 12 -4.05 -2.97 -26.65
C ASP A 12 -3.02 -4.07 -26.92
N LYS A 13 -3.53 -5.30 -26.93
CA LYS A 13 -2.88 -6.48 -27.49
C LYS A 13 -2.96 -6.43 -29.02
N PRO A 14 -1.99 -7.02 -29.73
CA PRO A 14 -2.32 -7.79 -30.92
C PRO A 14 -2.26 -9.29 -30.64
N MET A 15 -3.41 -9.89 -30.91
CA MET A 15 -3.74 -11.31 -30.97
C MET A 15 -2.85 -12.04 -31.99
N LEU A 16 -2.03 -12.99 -31.53
CA LEU A 16 -1.34 -13.93 -32.42
C LEU A 16 -2.35 -14.98 -32.90
N ALA A 17 -2.63 -14.95 -34.20
CA ALA A 17 -3.50 -15.90 -34.89
C ALA A 17 -2.80 -17.26 -35.03
N PHE A 18 -3.54 -18.30 -34.64
CA PHE A 18 -3.19 -19.71 -34.71
C PHE A 18 -3.63 -20.25 -36.07
N SER A 19 -2.71 -20.77 -36.88
CA SER A 19 -3.01 -21.74 -37.96
C SER A 19 -1.73 -22.27 -38.59
N ALA A 20 -1.34 -23.49 -38.25
CA ALA A 20 -0.55 -24.34 -39.14
C ALA A 20 -0.87 -25.81 -38.88
N ARG A 21 -0.99 -26.51 -40.00
CA ARG A 21 -1.49 -27.87 -40.21
C ARG A 21 -0.38 -28.91 -39.96
N CYS A 22 -0.82 -30.16 -39.84
CA CYS A 22 -0.18 -31.38 -40.36
C CYS A 22 0.67 -32.26 -39.42
N GLY A 23 0.31 -33.56 -39.39
CA GLY A 23 1.28 -34.63 -39.70
C GLY A 23 1.75 -35.54 -38.57
N CYS A 24 1.42 -36.82 -38.70
CA CYS A 24 1.94 -38.02 -38.01
C CYS A 24 3.43 -38.00 -37.59
N PHE A 25 3.77 -38.60 -36.44
CA PHE A 25 4.54 -39.86 -36.30
C PHE A 25 4.92 -40.08 -34.84
N GLY A 26 4.82 -41.33 -34.37
CA GLY A 26 5.21 -41.70 -33.02
C GLY A 26 6.73 -41.71 -32.81
N GLN A 27 7.17 -41.40 -31.59
CA GLN A 27 8.14 -42.21 -30.85
C GLN A 27 8.28 -41.73 -29.40
N ARG A 28 8.39 -42.74 -28.54
CA ARG A 28 8.78 -42.74 -27.14
C ARG A 28 10.00 -41.85 -26.86
N ILE A 29 9.84 -40.83 -26.03
CA ILE A 29 10.93 -40.25 -25.23
C ILE A 29 10.42 -40.16 -23.78
N LEU A 30 11.01 -40.99 -22.92
CA LEU A 30 11.07 -40.74 -21.49
C LEU A 30 11.81 -39.43 -21.28
N ARG A 31 11.13 -38.40 -20.77
CA ARG A 31 11.78 -37.37 -19.97
C ARG A 31 10.76 -36.54 -19.21
N ASP A 32 11.08 -36.40 -17.94
CA ASP A 32 10.61 -35.41 -17.00
C ASP A 32 9.17 -35.61 -16.51
N ARG A 33 9.10 -36.24 -15.33
CA ARG A 33 8.12 -35.88 -14.32
C ARG A 33 8.13 -34.35 -14.21
N GLU A 34 7.21 -33.68 -14.89
CA GLU A 34 6.84 -32.31 -14.57
C GLU A 34 6.67 -32.27 -13.05
N PRO A 35 7.47 -31.50 -12.31
CA PRO A 35 7.31 -31.46 -10.89
C PRO A 35 5.94 -30.83 -10.65
N VAL A 36 5.09 -31.54 -9.90
CA VAL A 36 3.84 -31.06 -9.28
C VAL A 36 4.02 -29.81 -8.38
N LEU A 37 5.18 -29.15 -8.47
CA LEU A 37 5.61 -27.91 -7.84
C LEU A 37 5.41 -26.67 -8.73
N LYS A 38 4.56 -26.72 -9.76
CA LYS A 38 4.11 -25.49 -10.47
C LYS A 38 2.87 -24.83 -9.86
N PHE A 39 2.27 -25.42 -8.83
CA PHE A 39 1.05 -24.90 -8.20
C PHE A 39 1.22 -24.36 -6.77
N ILE A 40 2.39 -24.52 -6.13
CA ILE A 40 2.67 -24.00 -4.78
C ILE A 40 3.78 -22.93 -4.83
N LYS A 41 3.79 -22.12 -5.90
CA LYS A 41 4.73 -20.99 -6.04
C LYS A 41 4.03 -19.69 -6.43
N ILE A 42 2.77 -19.57 -6.02
CA ILE A 42 2.02 -18.31 -5.95
C ILE A 42 1.51 -18.17 -4.51
N ALA A 43 2.41 -18.39 -3.54
CA ALA A 43 2.33 -17.64 -2.29
C ALA A 43 2.86 -16.24 -2.61
N THR A 44 2.07 -15.48 -3.36
CA THR A 44 2.31 -14.08 -3.71
C THR A 44 2.38 -13.31 -2.40
N LEU A 45 3.59 -13.12 -1.88
CA LEU A 45 3.80 -12.32 -0.69
C LEU A 45 3.45 -10.88 -1.05
N MET A 46 2.24 -10.45 -0.68
CA MET A 46 1.84 -9.05 -0.79
C MET A 46 2.71 -8.23 0.16
N LEU A 47 3.55 -7.36 -0.40
CA LEU A 47 4.39 -6.47 0.38
C LEU A 47 3.51 -5.46 1.11
N LYS A 48 3.79 -5.25 2.39
CA LYS A 48 3.00 -4.35 3.23
C LYS A 48 3.84 -3.75 4.35
N SER A 49 3.47 -2.55 4.76
CA SER A 49 3.94 -1.92 5.98
C SER A 49 2.74 -1.51 6.80
N THR A 50 2.49 -2.22 7.90
CA THR A 50 1.39 -1.95 8.82
C THR A 50 1.94 -1.40 10.12
N THR A 51 1.90 -0.09 10.27
CA THR A 51 2.19 0.59 11.54
C THR A 51 0.87 0.88 12.26
N ARG A 52 0.90 1.59 13.39
CA ARG A 52 -0.32 1.82 14.19
C ARG A 52 -1.30 2.75 13.47
N HIS A 53 -0.79 3.75 12.75
CA HIS A 53 -1.61 4.79 12.14
C HIS A 53 -1.60 4.78 10.62
N VAL A 54 -0.72 3.98 10.02
CA VAL A 54 -0.51 3.97 8.58
C VAL A 54 -0.36 2.54 8.11
N HIS A 55 -1.23 2.16 7.19
CA HIS A 55 -1.16 0.89 6.48
C HIS A 55 -0.87 1.14 5.01
N ILE A 56 0.25 0.62 4.53
CA ILE A 56 0.65 0.68 3.12
C ILE A 56 0.65 -0.73 2.55
N PHE A 57 -0.07 -0.92 1.45
CA PHE A 57 -0.15 -2.18 0.74
C PHE A 57 0.33 -2.02 -0.69
N ALA A 58 1.22 -2.91 -1.15
CA ALA A 58 1.54 -3.04 -2.57
C ALA A 58 0.43 -3.84 -3.28
N ALA A 59 -0.73 -3.21 -3.38
CA ALA A 59 -1.95 -3.81 -3.87
C ALA A 59 -2.89 -2.73 -4.42
N GLU A 60 -3.82 -3.16 -5.25
CA GLU A 60 -4.99 -2.39 -5.65
C GLU A 60 -6.24 -2.90 -4.96
N VAL A 61 -7.12 -1.99 -4.57
CA VAL A 61 -8.43 -2.32 -4.00
C VAL A 61 -9.43 -2.46 -5.16
N GLN A 62 -10.02 -3.64 -5.32
CA GLN A 62 -11.17 -3.85 -6.20
C GLN A 62 -12.30 -4.49 -5.40
N ALA A 63 -13.47 -3.87 -5.36
CA ALA A 63 -14.65 -4.36 -4.63
C ALA A 63 -14.33 -4.77 -3.17
N GLU A 64 -13.64 -3.90 -2.43
CA GLU A 64 -13.23 -4.11 -1.03
C GLU A 64 -12.23 -5.27 -0.80
N VAL A 65 -11.71 -5.87 -1.88
CA VAL A 65 -10.68 -6.91 -1.83
C VAL A 65 -9.35 -6.34 -2.33
N LEU A 66 -8.27 -6.65 -1.62
CA LEU A 66 -6.91 -6.27 -2.00
C LEU A 66 -6.29 -7.31 -2.96
N TYR A 67 -5.90 -6.85 -4.15
CA TYR A 67 -5.17 -7.63 -5.14
C TYR A 67 -3.71 -7.19 -5.20
N PRO A 68 -2.73 -8.08 -4.96
CA PRO A 68 -1.31 -7.72 -4.98
C PRO A 68 -0.90 -7.09 -6.32
N SER A 69 -0.18 -5.96 -6.26
CA SER A 69 0.29 -5.21 -7.43
C SER A 69 1.70 -4.68 -7.19
N ASP A 70 2.53 -4.68 -8.23
CA ASP A 70 3.88 -4.13 -8.21
C ASP A 70 3.95 -2.64 -8.60
N ARG A 71 2.84 -2.09 -9.13
CA ARG A 71 2.78 -0.74 -9.69
C ARG A 71 1.95 0.24 -8.87
N LYS A 72 1.08 -0.26 -8.00
CA LYS A 72 0.16 0.55 -7.21
C LYS A 72 0.39 0.31 -5.73
N LEU A 73 0.37 1.40 -4.98
CA LEU A 73 0.36 1.38 -3.52
C LEU A 73 -1.00 1.89 -3.06
N THR A 74 -1.61 1.18 -2.12
CA THR A 74 -2.80 1.62 -1.40
C THR A 74 -2.37 2.11 -0.02
N LEU A 75 -2.87 3.28 0.37
CA LEU A 75 -2.66 3.88 1.68
C LEU A 75 -3.98 3.87 2.46
N ASP A 76 -3.94 3.34 3.68
CA ASP A 76 -5.01 3.38 4.65
C ASP A 76 -4.50 4.13 5.90
N ILE A 77 -5.23 5.18 6.29
CA ILE A 77 -4.81 6.16 7.32
C ILE A 77 -5.72 5.99 8.53
N ASP A 78 -5.10 5.88 9.70
CA ASP A 78 -5.75 5.83 11.01
C ASP A 78 -6.91 4.83 11.10
N PRO A 79 -6.64 3.52 10.91
CA PRO A 79 -7.66 2.46 10.90
C PRO A 79 -8.42 2.34 12.23
N ASP A 80 -7.79 2.73 13.34
CA ASP A 80 -8.37 2.71 14.68
C ASP A 80 -9.17 3.99 15.01
N ASN A 81 -9.19 4.98 14.10
CA ASN A 81 -9.83 6.29 14.29
C ASN A 81 -9.38 6.98 15.59
N GLU A 82 -8.07 6.97 15.85
CA GLU A 82 -7.45 7.55 17.04
C GLU A 82 -7.37 9.08 16.96
N PHE A 83 -7.40 9.66 15.75
CA PHE A 83 -7.34 11.11 15.53
C PHE A 83 -8.61 11.68 14.89
N ILE A 84 -8.87 12.95 15.20
CA ILE A 84 -9.86 13.77 14.51
C ILE A 84 -9.17 14.42 13.32
N TRP A 85 -9.58 13.99 12.13
CA TRP A 85 -9.06 14.49 10.86
C TRP A 85 -9.93 15.60 10.29
N ASN A 86 -9.27 16.61 9.72
CA ASN A 86 -9.91 17.57 8.82
C ASN A 86 -9.43 17.34 7.39
N ASP A 87 -10.20 17.80 6.41
CA ASP A 87 -9.89 17.59 4.99
C ASP A 87 -8.52 18.17 4.61
N VAL A 88 -8.14 19.30 5.19
CA VAL A 88 -6.86 19.97 4.93
C VAL A 88 -5.67 19.12 5.40
N ALA A 89 -5.77 18.53 6.59
CA ALA A 89 -4.75 17.66 7.16
C ALA A 89 -4.64 16.35 6.38
N LEU A 90 -5.77 15.77 5.95
CA LEU A 90 -5.77 14.59 5.08
C LEU A 90 -5.07 14.89 3.75
N GLN A 91 -5.38 16.01 3.10
CA GLN A 91 -4.72 16.42 1.86
C GLN A 91 -3.20 16.62 2.04
N LYS A 92 -2.77 17.15 3.20
CA LYS A 92 -1.35 17.25 3.54
C LYS A 92 -0.68 15.89 3.66
N VAL A 93 -1.34 14.92 4.30
CA VAL A 93 -0.82 13.55 4.43
C VAL A 93 -0.73 12.86 3.08
N TYR A 94 -1.74 12.99 2.22
CA TYR A 94 -1.70 12.45 0.85
C TYR A 94 -0.59 13.07 0.02
N SER A 95 -0.44 14.40 0.06
CA SER A 95 0.64 15.11 -0.64
C SER A 95 2.02 14.67 -0.17
N GLU A 96 2.19 14.47 1.14
CA GLU A 96 3.44 13.98 1.72
C GLU A 96 3.73 12.54 1.33
N PHE A 97 2.71 11.68 1.29
CA PHE A 97 2.84 10.31 0.81
C PHE A 97 3.29 10.27 -0.66
N GLU A 98 2.68 11.06 -1.54
CA GLU A 98 3.10 11.18 -2.94
C GLU A 98 4.56 11.65 -3.06
N ARG A 99 4.94 12.65 -2.26
CA ARG A 99 6.32 13.15 -2.21
C ARG A 99 7.29 12.04 -1.81
N LEU A 100 6.96 11.26 -0.78
CA LEU A 100 7.79 10.14 -0.33
C LEU A 100 7.87 9.05 -1.39
N VAL A 101 6.75 8.62 -1.98
CA VAL A 101 6.73 7.62 -3.05
C VAL A 101 7.58 8.07 -4.26
N ALA A 102 7.48 9.35 -4.65
CA ALA A 102 8.29 9.91 -5.73
C ALA A 102 9.80 9.88 -5.41
N GLN A 103 10.20 10.08 -4.15
CA GLN A 103 11.61 9.98 -3.74
C GLN A 103 12.18 8.56 -3.85
N TYR A 104 11.34 7.54 -3.69
CA TYR A 104 11.71 6.14 -3.84
C TYR A 104 11.47 5.60 -5.26
N SER A 105 10.99 6.45 -6.19
CA SER A 105 10.85 6.09 -7.61
C SER A 105 12.19 5.62 -8.19
N GLY A 106 12.17 4.45 -8.85
CA GLY A 106 13.36 3.83 -9.43
C GLY A 106 14.15 2.92 -8.47
N GLN A 107 13.78 2.87 -7.19
CA GLN A 107 14.33 1.87 -6.26
C GLN A 107 13.52 0.57 -6.30
N ALA A 108 14.10 -0.51 -5.79
CA ALA A 108 13.40 -1.79 -5.68
C ALA A 108 12.21 -1.69 -4.71
N LEU A 109 11.05 -2.20 -5.12
CA LEU A 109 9.90 -2.37 -4.23
C LEU A 109 10.21 -3.50 -3.23
N SER A 110 10.46 -3.12 -1.98
CA SER A 110 10.83 -4.05 -0.90
C SER A 110 10.14 -3.66 0.40
N ASP A 111 9.98 -4.61 1.32
CA ASP A 111 9.39 -4.36 2.65
C ASP A 111 10.15 -3.27 3.41
N TYR A 112 11.47 -3.21 3.23
CA TYR A 112 12.30 -2.21 3.89
C TYR A 112 11.97 -0.79 3.44
N ASN A 113 11.84 -0.57 2.13
CA ASN A 113 11.50 0.73 1.58
C ASN A 113 10.08 1.15 1.98
N LEU A 114 9.12 0.21 1.98
CA LEU A 114 7.76 0.47 2.46
C LEU A 114 7.73 0.85 3.94
N ARG A 115 8.52 0.16 4.79
CA ARG A 115 8.65 0.49 6.22
C ARG A 115 9.25 1.88 6.45
N ARG A 116 10.23 2.28 5.65
CA ARG A 116 10.78 3.64 5.70
C ARG A 116 9.71 4.69 5.37
N ILE A 117 9.00 4.51 4.26
CA ILE A 117 7.90 5.42 3.86
C ILE A 117 6.84 5.51 4.97
N GLY A 118 6.41 4.37 5.53
CA GLY A 118 5.44 4.34 6.62
C GLY A 118 5.93 5.05 7.88
N SER A 119 7.20 4.89 8.24
CA SER A 119 7.81 5.55 9.41
C SER A 119 7.91 7.05 9.22
N ASP A 120 8.30 7.51 8.03
CA ASP A 120 8.38 8.93 7.69
C ASP A 120 6.99 9.57 7.69
N LEU A 121 5.97 8.86 7.20
CA LEU A 121 4.59 9.33 7.22
C LEU A 121 4.04 9.42 8.66
N GLU A 122 4.32 8.43 9.53
CA GLU A 122 3.96 8.51 10.94
C GLU A 122 4.64 9.67 11.67
N ASN A 123 5.91 9.94 11.35
CA ASN A 123 6.61 11.12 11.87
C ASN A 123 5.95 12.42 11.40
N PHE A 124 5.48 12.47 10.15
CA PHE A 124 4.73 13.61 9.64
C PHE A 124 3.40 13.80 10.38
N ILE A 125 2.62 12.72 10.60
CA ILE A 125 1.37 12.75 11.37
C ILE A 125 1.62 13.27 12.80
N ARG A 126 2.70 12.81 13.46
CA ARG A 126 3.11 13.33 14.77
C ARG A 126 3.37 14.84 14.73
N SER A 127 3.98 15.34 13.66
CA SER A 127 4.22 16.78 13.51
C SER A 127 2.92 17.58 13.34
N LEU A 128 1.91 17.03 12.67
CA LEU A 128 0.58 17.64 12.55
C LEU A 128 -0.12 17.71 13.92
N LEU A 129 -0.01 16.65 14.72
CA LEU A 129 -0.53 16.60 16.08
C LEU A 129 0.13 17.65 16.98
N GLN A 130 1.46 17.78 16.91
CA GLN A 130 2.21 18.78 17.69
C GLN A 130 1.88 20.22 17.29
N LYS A 131 1.56 20.47 16.02
CA LYS A 131 1.09 21.77 15.52
C LYS A 131 -0.37 22.07 15.89
N GLY A 132 -1.11 21.09 16.41
CA GLY A 132 -2.53 21.20 16.69
C GLY A 132 -3.42 21.18 15.44
N GLU A 133 -2.91 20.70 14.31
CA GLU A 133 -3.71 20.57 13.08
C GLU A 133 -4.65 19.37 13.12
N ILE A 134 -4.29 18.35 13.90
CA ILE A 134 -5.13 17.19 14.24
C ILE A 134 -5.14 17.04 15.76
N ALA A 135 -6.16 16.37 16.28
CA ALA A 135 -6.32 16.12 17.72
C ALA A 135 -6.66 14.65 17.97
N TYR A 136 -6.51 14.18 19.20
CA TYR A 136 -6.98 12.85 19.57
C TYR A 136 -8.51 12.78 19.57
N ASN A 137 -9.04 11.68 19.06
CA ASN A 137 -10.45 11.37 19.13
C ASN A 137 -10.79 10.81 20.51
N LEU A 138 -11.43 11.62 21.35
CA LEU A 138 -11.84 11.24 22.70
C LEU A 138 -12.99 10.22 22.73
N ASP A 139 -13.72 10.09 21.61
CA ASP A 139 -14.79 9.11 21.44
C ASP A 139 -14.27 7.76 20.91
N SER A 140 -12.97 7.64 20.67
CA SER A 140 -12.36 6.38 20.26
C SER A 140 -12.52 5.31 21.35
N ARG A 141 -12.64 4.06 20.93
CA ARG A 141 -12.81 2.92 21.85
C ARG A 141 -11.64 2.82 22.85
N VAL A 142 -10.43 3.22 22.44
CA VAL A 142 -9.20 3.06 23.21
C VAL A 142 -8.38 4.34 23.16
N LEU A 143 -8.24 5.01 24.31
CA LEU A 143 -7.46 6.24 24.48
C LEU A 143 -6.05 5.95 25.01
N ASN A 144 -5.14 5.58 24.12
CA ASN A 144 -3.76 5.22 24.48
C ASN A 144 -2.73 6.33 24.29
N PHE A 145 -3.07 7.43 23.60
CA PHE A 145 -2.16 8.53 23.28
C PHE A 145 -0.85 8.04 22.66
N SER A 146 -0.94 7.21 21.61
CA SER A 146 0.20 6.51 21.03
C SER A 146 1.30 7.42 20.49
N MET A 147 0.94 8.64 20.08
CA MET A 147 1.84 9.66 19.55
C MET A 147 2.28 10.68 20.61
N GLY A 148 2.09 10.35 21.89
CA GLY A 148 2.44 11.18 23.03
C GLY A 148 1.22 11.89 23.62
N ARG A 149 1.27 12.10 24.94
CA ARG A 149 0.20 12.78 25.67
C ARG A 149 0.13 14.27 25.30
N PRO A 150 -1.07 14.88 25.30
CA PRO A 150 -1.20 16.32 25.18
C PRO A 150 -0.37 17.05 26.24
N GLN A 151 0.39 18.05 25.81
CA GLN A 151 1.21 18.90 26.69
C GLN A 151 0.78 20.35 26.48
N VAL A 152 0.73 21.11 27.56
CA VAL A 152 0.60 22.58 27.47
C VAL A 152 1.93 23.09 26.92
N GLY A 153 1.89 23.87 25.82
CA GLY A 153 3.08 24.39 25.16
C GLY A 153 4.04 24.97 26.20
N GLY A 154 5.20 24.33 26.35
CA GLY A 154 6.08 24.54 27.50
C GLY A 154 6.26 26.02 27.79
N SER A 155 6.00 26.42 29.03
CA SER A 155 6.41 27.73 29.53
C SER A 155 7.90 27.86 29.24
N LYS A 156 8.26 28.67 28.24
CA LYS A 156 9.65 29.05 28.03
C LYS A 156 10.03 29.88 29.26
N SER A 157 10.60 29.23 30.27
CA SER A 157 11.29 29.89 31.38
C SER A 157 12.54 30.59 30.89
#